data_AF-A0A8J5UL12-F1
#
_entry.id   AF-A0A8J5UL12-F1
#
_cell.length_a   1.000
_cell.length_b   1.000
_cell.length_c   1.000
_cell.angle_alpha   90.00
_cell.angle_beta   90.00
_cell.angle_gamma   90.00
#
_symmetry.space_group_name_H-M   'P 1'
#
loop_
_entity.id
_entity.type
_entity.pdbx_description
1 polymer ?
#
loop_
_entity_poly.entity_id
_entity_poly.type
_entity_poly.pdbx_seq_one_letter_code
_entity_poly.pdbx_strand_id
1 'polypeptide(L)'
;MAQLFSQRSRHLQWRRLWLLLVGLRKSLAITTDALEQMKQHLEVTDQDFETARAEELIRRHDVMAHVHAFGAVAPAAAITLIRQQAAS
;
A
#
# COMPACT_ATOMS: atom_id res chain seq x y z
N MET A 1 23.83 8.99 1.94
CA MET A 1 22.64 9.87 1.81
C MET A 1 21.68 9.42 0.71
N ALA A 2 22.14 8.97 -0.47
CA ALA A 2 21.28 8.58 -1.58
C ALA A 2 20.24 7.48 -1.27
N GLN A 3 20.56 6.53 -0.37
CA GLN A 3 19.61 5.46 0.00
C GLN A 3 18.36 5.99 0.73
N LEU A 4 18.47 7.07 1.50
CA LEU A 4 17.33 7.62 2.26
C LEU A 4 16.23 8.19 1.34
N PHE A 5 16.62 8.73 0.19
CA PHE A 5 15.72 9.33 -0.81
C PHE A 5 15.52 8.44 -2.04
N SER A 6 15.82 7.15 -1.93
CA SER A 6 15.57 6.21 -3.02
C SER A 6 14.07 5.93 -3.20
N GLN A 7 13.67 5.54 -4.41
CA GLN A 7 12.32 5.08 -4.73
C GLN A 7 11.84 3.99 -3.76
N ARG A 8 12.70 3.03 -3.44
CA ARG A 8 12.41 1.93 -2.52
C ARG A 8 12.16 2.43 -1.10
N SER A 9 12.94 3.40 -0.63
CA SER A 9 12.74 4.01 0.70
C SER A 9 11.40 4.72 0.78
N ARG A 10 11.05 5.53 -0.23
CA ARG A 10 9.76 6.23 -0.32
C ARG A 10 8.58 5.27 -0.24
N HIS A 11 8.61 4.19 -1.02
CA HIS A 11 7.49 3.25 -1.11
C HIS A 11 7.38 2.37 0.15
N LEU A 12 8.50 2.04 0.77
CA LEU A 12 8.53 1.42 2.09
C LEU A 12 7.88 2.33 3.15
N GLN A 13 8.15 3.64 3.10
CA GLN A 13 7.53 4.61 4.00
C GLN A 13 6.02 4.74 3.74
N TRP A 14 5.56 4.68 2.49
CA TRP A 14 4.14 4.63 2.16
C TRP A 14 3.45 3.39 2.76
N ARG A 15 4.01 2.19 2.59
CA ARG A 15 3.46 0.96 3.18
C ARG A 15 3.35 1.05 4.70
N ARG A 16 4.36 1.64 5.37
CA ARG A 16 4.32 1.89 6.81
C ARG A 16 3.22 2.87 7.20
N LEU A 17 3.05 3.97 6.47
CA LEU A 17 1.99 4.94 6.71
C LEU A 17 0.60 4.32 6.52
N TRP A 18 0.41 3.50 5.48
CA TRP A 18 -0.85 2.79 5.26
C TRP A 18 -1.15 1.77 6.35
N LEU A 19 -0.14 1.02 6.81
CA LEU A 19 -0.30 0.12 7.96
C LEU A 19 -0.75 0.88 9.22
N LEU A 20 -0.12 2.03 9.50
CA LEU A 20 -0.50 2.89 10.62
C LEU A 20 -1.92 3.43 10.48
N LEU A 21 -2.29 3.89 9.28
CA LEU A 21 -3.61 4.42 8.96
C LEU A 21 -4.71 3.37 9.20
N VAL A 22 -4.48 2.13 8.75
CA VAL A 22 -5.38 1.00 8.99
C VAL A 22 -5.40 0.64 10.49
N GLY A 23 -4.25 0.64 11.17
CA GLY A 23 -4.16 0.35 12.61
C GLY A 23 -4.86 1.39 13.49
N LEU A 24 -4.88 2.67 13.09
CA LEU A 24 -5.59 3.74 13.79
C LEU A 24 -7.11 3.66 13.62
N ARG A 25 -7.59 2.98 12.57
CA ARG A 25 -9.01 2.92 12.22
C ARG A 25 -9.77 1.83 13.01
N LYS A 26 -9.43 1.71 14.30
CA LYS A 26 -9.93 0.74 15.29
C LYS A 26 -11.46 0.72 15.46
N SER A 27 -12.17 1.73 14.96
CA SER A 27 -13.63 1.86 15.02
C SER A 27 -14.38 1.24 13.82
N LEU A 28 -13.73 1.01 12.68
CA LEU A 28 -14.30 0.14 11.65
C LEU A 28 -13.77 -1.26 11.91
N ALA A 29 -14.62 -2.28 11.75
CA ALA A 29 -14.28 -3.70 11.87
C ALA A 29 -13.20 -4.13 10.86
N ILE A 30 -11.95 -3.74 11.13
CA ILE A 30 -10.79 -4.14 10.36
C ILE A 30 -10.38 -5.50 10.90
N THR A 31 -10.43 -6.51 10.04
CA THR A 31 -10.01 -7.86 10.37
C THR A 31 -8.53 -7.84 10.73
N THR A 32 -8.16 -8.47 11.84
CA THR A 32 -6.76 -8.63 12.27
C THR A 32 -5.87 -9.20 11.16
N ASP A 33 -6.45 -10.06 10.32
CA ASP A 33 -5.86 -10.64 9.11
C ASP A 33 -5.36 -9.60 8.09
N ALA A 34 -6.07 -8.47 7.91
CA ALA A 34 -5.62 -7.39 7.04
C ALA A 34 -4.33 -6.74 7.55
N LEU A 35 -4.21 -6.56 8.87
CA LEU A 35 -3.00 -6.01 9.48
C LEU A 35 -1.83 -7.00 9.40
N GLU A 36 -2.07 -8.29 9.55
CA GLU A 36 -1.03 -9.32 9.42
C GLU A 36 -0.51 -9.42 7.98
N GLN A 37 -1.40 -9.47 6.99
CA GLN A 37 -1.01 -9.48 5.57
C GLN A 37 -0.21 -8.22 5.20
N MET A 38 -0.63 -7.04 5.65
CA MET A 38 0.13 -5.81 5.41
C MET A 38 1.52 -5.83 6.08
N LYS A 39 1.64 -6.40 7.28
CA LYS A 39 2.92 -6.53 7.99
C LYS A 39 3.87 -7.49 7.27
N GLN A 40 3.35 -8.61 6.77
CA GLN A 40 4.14 -9.60 6.02
C GLN A 40 4.67 -9.04 4.70
N HIS A 41 3.94 -8.11 4.09
CA HIS A 41 4.32 -7.46 2.81
C HIS A 41 4.83 -6.02 2.97
N LEU A 42 5.39 -5.66 4.13
CA LEU A 42 5.95 -4.32 4.36
C LEU A 42 7.12 -3.98 3.43
N GLU A 43 7.94 -4.96 3.08
CA GLU A 43 9.08 -4.77 2.19
C GLU A 43 8.63 -4.70 0.73
N VAL A 44 9.20 -3.75 -0.02
CA VAL A 44 8.88 -3.54 -1.43
C VAL A 44 9.82 -4.39 -2.27
N THR A 45 9.26 -5.38 -2.95
CA THR A 45 9.97 -6.29 -3.86
C THR A 45 10.02 -5.72 -5.28
N ASP A 46 10.90 -6.23 -6.14
CA ASP A 46 10.97 -5.79 -7.54
C ASP A 46 9.68 -6.13 -8.32
N GLN A 47 8.98 -7.22 -7.95
CA GLN A 47 7.67 -7.58 -8.50
C GLN A 47 6.59 -6.53 -8.20
N ASP A 48 6.65 -5.91 -7.02
CA ASP A 48 5.73 -4.82 -6.64
C ASP A 48 5.94 -3.59 -7.55
N PHE A 49 7.17 -3.32 -7.94
CA PHE A 49 7.50 -2.22 -8.86
C PHE A 49 6.99 -2.48 -10.28
N GLU A 50 7.09 -3.71 -10.78
CA GLU A 50 6.54 -4.08 -12.09
C GLU A 50 5.02 -3.94 -12.11
N THR A 51 4.37 -4.43 -11.06
CA THR A 51 2.91 -4.33 -10.89
C THR A 51 2.47 -2.87 -10.80
N ALA A 52 3.17 -2.06 -9.99
CA ALA A 52 2.89 -0.63 -9.90
C ALA A 52 3.11 0.08 -11.24
N ARG A 53 4.16 -0.25 -11.99
CA ARG A 53 4.39 0.34 -13.31
C ARG A 53 3.27 0.02 -14.30
N ALA A 54 2.76 -1.21 -14.29
CA ALA A 54 1.61 -1.59 -15.12
C ALA A 54 0.33 -0.83 -14.73
N GLU A 55 0.06 -0.72 -13.42
CA GLU A 55 -1.09 0.01 -12.89
C GLU A 55 -0.98 1.54 -13.14
N GLU A 56 0.23 2.10 -13.10
CA GLU A 56 0.49 3.52 -13.36
C GLU A 56 0.21 3.88 -14.82
N LEU A 57 0.49 2.99 -15.78
CA LEU A 57 0.13 3.20 -17.18
C LEU A 57 -1.39 3.31 -17.39
N ILE A 58 -2.16 2.55 -16.61
CA ILE A 58 -3.62 2.53 -16.70
C ILE A 58 -4.22 3.73 -15.97
N ARG A 59 -3.80 3.97 -14.73
CA ARG A 59 -4.41 4.96 -13.82
C ARG A 59 -3.81 6.35 -13.98
N ARG A 60 -2.60 6.43 -14.54
CA ARG A 60 -1.81 7.67 -14.69
C ARG A 60 -1.60 8.39 -13.36
N HIS A 61 -1.54 7.63 -12.26
CA HIS A 61 -1.36 8.12 -10.91
C HIS A 61 -0.51 7.13 -10.10
N ASP A 62 0.68 7.58 -9.70
CA ASP A 62 1.72 6.81 -9.01
C ASP A 62 1.25 6.22 -7.67
N VAL A 63 0.69 7.05 -6.78
CA VAL A 63 0.19 6.63 -5.48
C VAL A 63 -0.88 5.55 -5.64
N MET A 64 -1.80 5.72 -6.60
CA MET A 64 -2.86 4.74 -6.83
C MET A 64 -2.37 3.44 -7.42
N ALA A 65 -1.36 3.51 -8.28
CA ALA A 65 -0.71 2.31 -8.77
C ALA A 65 -0.07 1.51 -7.63
N HIS A 66 0.59 2.18 -6.68
CA HIS A 66 1.17 1.53 -5.52
C HIS A 66 0.14 1.03 -4.49
N VAL A 67 -1.00 1.71 -4.34
CA VAL A 67 -2.13 1.22 -3.53
C VAL A 67 -2.68 -0.07 -4.12
N HIS A 68 -2.85 -0.14 -5.44
CA HIS A 68 -3.34 -1.34 -6.13
C HIS A 68 -2.33 -2.49 -6.10
N ALA A 69 -1.05 -2.21 -6.36
CA ALA A 69 0.01 -3.20 -6.24
C ALA A 69 0.10 -3.77 -4.81
N PHE A 70 -0.03 -2.91 -3.79
CA PHE A 70 -0.05 -3.36 -2.39
C PHE A 70 -1.34 -4.12 -2.04
N GLY A 71 -2.48 -3.73 -2.61
CA GLY A 71 -3.72 -4.46 -2.48
C GLY A 71 -3.71 -5.84 -3.14
N ALA A 72 -2.90 -6.05 -4.18
CA ALA A 72 -2.74 -7.36 -4.82
C ALA A 72 -2.03 -8.37 -3.89
N VAL A 73 -1.05 -7.91 -3.09
CA VAL A 73 -0.33 -8.75 -2.12
C VAL A 73 -1.05 -8.85 -0.77
N ALA A 74 -1.86 -7.85 -0.40
CA ALA A 74 -2.66 -7.83 0.82
C ALA A 74 -4.15 -7.59 0.48
N PRO A 75 -4.86 -8.60 -0.06
CA PRO A 75 -6.23 -8.45 -0.55
C PRO A 75 -7.21 -8.04 0.56
N ALA A 76 -6.99 -8.49 1.81
CA ALA A 76 -7.82 -8.10 2.94
C ALA A 76 -7.71 -6.59 3.29
N ALA A 77 -6.57 -5.96 2.96
CA ALA A 77 -6.34 -4.53 3.18
C ALA A 77 -6.72 -3.66 1.97
N ALA A 78 -6.73 -4.22 0.77
CA ALA A 78 -6.99 -3.51 -0.50
C ALA A 78 -8.29 -2.69 -0.45
N ILE A 79 -9.38 -3.31 0.00
CA ILE A 79 -10.70 -2.68 0.10
C ILE A 79 -10.67 -1.49 1.08
N THR A 80 -9.93 -1.58 2.18
CA THR A 80 -9.87 -0.54 3.21
C THR A 80 -9.09 0.69 2.74
N LEU A 81 -8.01 0.47 1.97
CA LEU A 81 -7.18 1.53 1.40
C LEU A 81 -7.90 2.26 0.26
N ILE A 82 -8.54 1.51 -0.65
CA ILE A 82 -9.26 2.10 -1.80
C ILE A 82 -10.52 2.86 -1.33
N ARG A 83 -11.26 2.34 -0.34
CA ARG A 83 -12.47 2.99 0.18
C ARG A 83 -12.23 4.33 0.90
N GLN A 84 -11.03 4.59 1.42
CA GLN A 84 -10.76 5.91 2.02
C GLN A 84 -10.77 7.04 1.01
N GLN A 85 -10.40 6.75 -0.24
CA GLN A 85 -10.26 7.78 -1.26
C GLN A 85 -11.60 8.20 -1.86
N ALA A 86 -12.60 7.32 -1.86
CA ALA A 86 -13.95 7.65 -2.32
C ALA A 86 -14.76 8.48 -1.30
N ALA A 87 -14.23 8.68 -0.08
CA ALA A 87 -14.89 9.39 1.00
C ALA A 87 -14.39 10.83 1.20
N SER A 88 -13.56 11.34 0.29
CA SER A 88 -12.99 12.69 0.29
C SER A 88 -13.31 13.44 -1.00
#